data_AF-A0A4S4CJL2-F1
#
_entry.id   AF-A0A4S4CJL2-F1
#
_cell.length_a   1.000
_cell.length_b   1.000
_cell.length_c   1.000
_cell.angle_alpha   90.00
_cell.angle_beta   90.00
_cell.angle_gamma   90.00
#
_symmetry.space_group_name_H-M   'P 1'
#
loop_
_entity.id
_entity.type
_entity.pdbx_description
1 polymer ?
#
loop_
_entity_poly.entity_id
_entity_poly.type
_entity_poly.pdbx_seq_one_letter_code
_entity_poly.pdbx_strand_id
1 'polypeptide(L)'
;MTPDDLLTFLAARGGQEYRVVTLLHSGRGKKAQVRELGEYRLTMRGHAVLACGPSGQPRQLSQGEFHAVFGTYTFGTPEATGVLTDLGPLFALTGHDGGAEAT
;
A
#
# COMPACT_ATOMS: atom_id res chain seq x y z
N MET A 1 0.59 11.43 -9.52
CA MET A 1 1.84 10.74 -9.11
C MET A 1 1.96 9.38 -9.81
N THR A 2 3.17 8.87 -9.98
CA THR A 2 3.44 7.54 -10.56
C THR A 2 3.34 6.46 -9.48
N PRO A 3 3.32 5.16 -9.85
CA PRO A 3 3.35 4.06 -8.88
C PRO A 3 4.57 4.09 -7.96
N ASP A 4 5.75 4.38 -8.52
CA ASP A 4 7.02 4.45 -7.78
C ASP A 4 7.04 5.60 -6.76
N ASP A 5 6.56 6.78 -7.18
CA ASP A 5 6.41 7.94 -6.32
C ASP A 5 5.44 7.67 -5.16
N LEU A 6 4.35 6.96 -5.44
CA LEU A 6 3.38 6.56 -4.42
C LEU A 6 3.95 5.52 -3.45
N LEU A 7 4.70 4.52 -3.91
CA LEU A 7 5.36 3.56 -3.02
C LEU A 7 6.39 4.26 -2.12
N THR A 8 7.20 5.15 -2.69
CA THR A 8 8.15 5.97 -1.93
C THR A 8 7.44 6.83 -0.89
N PHE A 9 6.32 7.46 -1.27
CA PHE A 9 5.46 8.24 -0.39
C PHE A 9 4.91 7.39 0.77
N LEU A 10 4.38 6.20 0.49
CA LEU A 10 3.80 5.33 1.52
C LEU A 10 4.88 4.75 2.45
N ALA A 11 6.03 4.36 1.90
CA ALA A 11 7.15 3.81 2.66
C ALA A 11 7.67 4.80 3.70
N ALA A 12 7.74 6.09 3.37
CA ALA A 12 8.19 7.13 4.29
C ALA A 12 7.26 7.35 5.50
N ARG A 13 6.02 6.85 5.46
CA ARG A 13 4.98 7.10 6.46
C ARG A 13 4.54 5.88 7.27
N GLY A 14 5.16 4.73 7.01
CA GLY A 14 5.21 3.59 7.92
C GLY A 14 3.89 3.14 8.54
N GLY A 15 3.00 2.53 7.75
CA GLY A 15 1.77 1.90 8.27
C GLY A 15 0.55 2.82 8.41
N GLN A 16 0.66 4.08 7.99
CA GLN A 16 -0.49 4.98 7.86
C GLN A 16 -1.27 4.69 6.56
N GLU A 17 -2.60 4.69 6.65
CA GLU A 17 -3.46 4.52 5.50
C GLU A 17 -3.69 5.85 4.77
N TYR A 18 -3.61 5.77 3.44
CA TYR A 18 -3.88 6.87 2.53
C TYR A 18 -4.94 6.48 1.51
N ARG A 19 -5.85 7.41 1.24
CA ARG A 19 -6.80 7.34 0.15
C ARG A 19 -6.21 8.04 -1.08
N VAL A 20 -6.28 7.39 -2.23
CA VAL A 20 -5.89 7.96 -3.52
C VAL A 20 -6.96 7.68 -4.56
N VAL A 21 -7.17 8.64 -5.47
CA VAL A 21 -7.97 8.41 -6.67
C VAL A 21 -7.07 7.77 -7.73
N THR A 22 -7.51 6.67 -8.31
CA THR A 22 -6.76 5.94 -9.33
C THR A 22 -7.20 6.35 -10.73
N LEU A 23 -6.25 6.81 -11.54
CA LEU A 23 -6.45 7.30 -12.90
C LEU A 23 -5.76 6.35 -13.88
N LEU A 24 -6.53 5.73 -14.77
CA LEU A 24 -6.01 4.88 -15.84
C LEU A 24 -5.76 5.71 -17.09
N HIS A 25 -4.53 5.67 -17.58
CA HIS A 25 -4.20 6.18 -18.90
C HIS A 25 -4.37 5.08 -19.94
N SER A 26 -5.32 5.26 -20.85
CA SER A 26 -5.59 4.34 -21.96
C SER A 26 -5.37 5.04 -23.30
N GLY A 27 -4.58 4.42 -24.18
CA GLY A 27 -4.26 4.95 -25.51
C GLY A 27 -2.89 5.63 -25.60
N ARG A 28 -2.42 5.89 -26.83
CA ARG A 28 -1.12 6.49 -27.14
C ARG A 28 -1.29 7.75 -27.99
N GLY A 29 -0.54 8.81 -27.68
CA GLY A 29 -0.55 10.06 -28.44
C GLY A 29 -1.79 10.93 -28.19
N LYS A 30 -2.24 11.68 -29.19
CA LYS A 30 -3.35 12.68 -29.08
C LYS A 30 -4.73 12.10 -28.69
N LYS A 31 -4.85 10.78 -28.58
CA LYS A 31 -6.07 10.05 -28.18
C LYS A 31 -5.92 9.37 -26.81
N ALA A 32 -4.89 9.71 -26.04
CA ALA A 32 -4.76 9.23 -24.66
C ALA A 32 -5.95 9.73 -23.85
N GLN A 33 -6.74 8.80 -23.32
CA GLN A 33 -7.84 9.07 -22.43
C GLN A 33 -7.42 8.79 -21.00
N VAL A 34 -7.77 9.72 -20.11
CA VAL A 34 -7.64 9.53 -18.67
C VAL A 34 -9.01 9.10 -18.16
N ARG A 35 -9.09 7.90 -17.58
CA ARG A 35 -10.30 7.40 -16.97
C ARG A 35 -10.09 7.26 -15.47
N GLU A 36 -10.96 7.86 -14.68
CA GLU A 36 -11.02 7.60 -13.25
C GLU A 36 -11.61 6.21 -13.00
N LEU A 37 -10.92 5.39 -12.20
CA LEU A 37 -11.35 4.05 -11.84
C LEU A 37 -11.94 3.96 -10.43
N GLY A 38 -11.83 5.04 -9.67
CA GLY A 38 -12.31 5.16 -8.30
C GLY A 38 -11.20 5.24 -7.27
N GLU A 39 -11.62 5.24 -6.02
CA GLU A 39 -10.77 5.45 -4.86
C GLU A 39 -10.16 4.13 -4.37
N TYR A 40 -8.88 4.20 -4.01
CA TYR A 40 -8.13 3.11 -3.39
C TYR A 40 -7.61 3.57 -2.03
N ARG A 41 -7.73 2.69 -1.04
CA ARG A 41 -7.07 2.85 0.26
C ARG A 41 -5.82 2.00 0.28
N LEU A 42 -4.69 2.64 0.51
CA LEU A 42 -3.37 2.04 0.40
C LEU A 42 -2.60 2.25 1.70
N THR A 43 -1.88 1.21 2.12
CA THR A 43 -0.94 1.28 3.23
C THR A 43 0.31 0.47 2.89
N MET A 44 1.48 0.90 3.35
CA MET A 44 2.73 0.17 3.13
C MET A 44 3.45 -0.11 4.45
N ARG A 45 3.96 -1.34 4.58
CA ARG A 45 4.81 -1.78 5.70
C ARG A 45 5.99 -2.58 5.16
N GLY A 46 7.20 -2.07 5.35
CA GLY A 46 8.39 -2.63 4.73
C GLY A 46 8.20 -2.72 3.21
N HIS A 47 8.17 -3.93 2.67
CA HIS A 47 7.97 -4.16 1.23
C HIS A 47 6.55 -4.62 0.86
N ALA A 48 5.66 -4.77 1.84
CA ALA A 48 4.28 -5.19 1.63
C ALA A 48 3.36 -3.97 1.50
N VAL A 49 2.51 -4.00 0.48
CA VAL A 49 1.51 -2.98 0.20
C VAL A 49 0.13 -3.61 0.39
N LEU A 50 -0.67 -3.05 1.28
CA LEU A 50 -2.08 -3.41 1.41
C LEU A 50 -2.89 -2.45 0.55
N ALA A 51 -3.57 -2.97 -0.47
CA ALA A 51 -4.40 -2.20 -1.38
C ALA A 51 -5.86 -2.64 -1.26
N CYS A 52 -6.74 -1.72 -0.90
CA CYS A 52 -8.19 -1.94 -0.86
C CYS A 52 -8.85 -1.06 -1.91
N GLY A 53 -9.35 -1.70 -2.97
CA GLY A 53 -10.00 -1.02 -4.08
C GLY A 53 -11.49 -0.72 -3.81
N PRO A 54 -12.19 -0.18 -4.81
CA PRO A 54 -13.60 0.22 -4.68
C PRO A 54 -14.55 -0.95 -4.39
N SER A 55 -14.15 -2.19 -4.69
CA SER A 55 -14.90 -3.40 -4.31
C SER A 55 -14.85 -3.70 -2.80
N GLY A 56 -14.08 -2.94 -2.02
CA GLY A 56 -13.98 -3.08 -0.56
C GLY A 56 -13.13 -4.26 -0.07
N GLN A 57 -12.56 -5.06 -0.97
CA GLN A 57 -11.74 -6.21 -0.62
C GLN A 57 -10.26 -5.82 -0.57
N PRO A 58 -9.60 -5.93 0.60
CA PRO A 58 -8.18 -5.65 0.71
C PRO A 58 -7.36 -6.80 0.11
N ARG A 59 -6.31 -6.45 -0.61
CA ARG A 59 -5.33 -7.38 -1.17
C ARG A 59 -3.92 -6.94 -0.79
N GLN A 60 -3.15 -7.85 -0.25
CA GLN A 60 -1.72 -7.63 -0.01
C GLN A 60 -0.94 -7.90 -1.30
N LEU A 61 -0.05 -6.99 -1.65
CA LEU A 61 0.77 -7.00 -2.85
C LEU A 61 2.24 -6.76 -2.44
N SER A 62 3.15 -7.45 -3.10
CA SER A 62 4.57 -7.05 -3.12
C SER A 62 4.73 -5.82 -4.01
N GLN A 63 5.87 -5.12 -3.91
CA GLN A 63 6.17 -3.99 -4.82
C GLN A 63 6.07 -4.42 -6.31
N GLY A 64 6.64 -5.57 -6.67
CA GLY A 64 6.54 -6.08 -8.05
C GLY A 64 5.11 -6.33 -8.52
N GLU A 65 4.26 -6.92 -7.66
CA GLU A 65 2.83 -7.13 -7.93
C GLU A 65 2.09 -5.80 -8.05
N PHE A 66 2.44 -4.82 -7.21
CA PHE A 66 1.88 -3.48 -7.30
C PHE A 66 2.20 -2.83 -8.65
N HIS A 67 3.43 -2.95 -9.13
CA HIS A 67 3.81 -2.47 -10.46
C HIS A 67 3.14 -3.24 -11.59
N ALA A 68 2.96 -4.56 -11.45
CA ALA A 68 2.25 -5.35 -12.45
C ALA A 68 0.78 -4.90 -12.60
N VAL A 69 0.12 -4.54 -11.50
CA VAL A 69 -1.26 -4.07 -11.50
C VAL A 69 -1.36 -2.59 -11.91
N PHE A 70 -0.53 -1.72 -11.34
CA PHE A 70 -0.68 -0.27 -11.45
C PHE A 70 0.36 0.40 -12.36
N GLY A 71 1.23 -0.35 -13.04
CA GLY A 71 2.34 0.21 -13.81
C GLY A 71 1.94 1.20 -14.92
N THR A 72 0.72 1.10 -15.43
CA THR A 72 0.14 2.00 -16.45
C THR A 72 -0.77 3.10 -15.87
N TYR A 73 -0.85 3.17 -14.54
CA TYR A 73 -1.79 4.02 -13.82
C TYR A 73 -1.05 5.25 -13.28
N THR A 74 -1.84 6.28 -13.00
CA THR A 74 -1.39 7.40 -12.18
C THR A 74 -2.37 7.59 -11.03
N PHE A 75 -1.89 8.21 -9.97
CA PHE A 75 -2.71 8.43 -8.78
C PHE A 75 -2.87 9.93 -8.53
N GLY A 76 -4.03 10.31 -8.01
CA GLY A 76 -4.28 11.64 -7.48
C GLY A 76 -3.47 11.90 -6.21
N THR A 77 -3.69 13.07 -5.60
CA THR A 77 -3.03 13.42 -4.35
C THR A 77 -3.45 12.48 -3.23
N PRO A 78 -2.51 11.86 -2.49
CA PRO A 78 -2.82 11.00 -1.36
C PRO A 78 -3.35 11.80 -0.18
N GLU A 79 -4.50 11.38 0.33
CA GLU A 79 -5.17 11.97 1.49
C GLU A 79 -5.06 11.02 2.68
N ALA A 80 -4.59 11.50 3.82
CA ALA A 80 -4.55 10.70 5.04
C ALA A 80 -5.97 10.38 5.49
N THR A 81 -6.29 9.10 5.71
CA THR A 81 -7.63 8.70 6.21
C THR A 81 -7.76 8.87 7.71
N GLY A 82 -6.64 9.10 8.41
CA GLY A 82 -6.57 9.09 9.88
C GLY A 82 -6.49 7.68 10.47
N VAL A 83 -6.57 6.63 9.65
CA VAL A 83 -6.41 5.25 10.10
C VAL A 83 -4.93 4.90 10.13
N LEU A 84 -4.46 4.50 11.31
CA LEU A 84 -3.19 3.81 11.47
C LEU A 84 -3.49 2.32 11.44
N THR A 85 -2.89 1.60 10.49
CA THR A 85 -2.97 0.14 10.53
C THR A 85 -2.06 -0.34 11.65
N ASP A 86 -2.70 -0.81 12.72
CA ASP A 86 -2.10 -1.13 14.01
C ASP A 86 -0.83 -2.00 13.89
N LEU A 87 0.12 -1.72 14.76
CA LEU A 87 1.38 -2.41 14.95
C LEU A 87 1.06 -3.90 15.15
N GLY A 88 1.71 -4.78 14.37
CA GLY A 88 1.71 -6.21 14.71
C GLY A 88 2.04 -6.36 16.21
N PRO A 89 1.58 -7.44 16.86
CA PRO A 89 1.47 -7.52 18.31
C PRO A 89 2.72 -6.95 19.00
N LEU A 90 2.53 -5.89 19.79
CA LEU A 90 3.60 -5.13 20.48
C LEU A 90 4.44 -5.95 21.47
N PHE A 91 4.15 -7.25 21.64
CA PHE A 91 4.70 -8.10 22.71
C PHE A 91 5.19 -9.48 22.22
N ALA A 92 5.54 -9.67 20.95
CA ALA A 92 6.18 -10.92 20.50
C ALA A 92 7.69 -11.00 20.87
N LEU A 93 8.11 -10.36 21.97
CA LEU A 93 9.49 -10.35 22.49
C LEU A 93 9.53 -10.59 24.00
N THR A 94 8.71 -11.48 24.55
CA THR A 94 9.02 -12.12 25.84
C THR A 94 8.51 -13.56 25.85
N GLY A 95 9.36 -14.47 25.41
CA GLY A 95 9.12 -15.91 25.46
C GLY A 95 10.37 -16.72 25.12
N HIS A 96 11.56 -16.19 25.38
CA HIS A 96 12.72 -17.03 25.64
C HIS A 96 12.78 -17.18 27.16
N ASP A 97 11.91 -18.05 27.69
CA ASP A 97 12.07 -18.54 29.05
C ASP A 97 13.44 -19.21 29.12
N GLY A 98 14.22 -18.79 30.10
CA GLY A 98 15.63 -19.08 30.24
C GLY A 98 15.90 -20.56 30.45
N GLY A 99 17.09 -20.98 30.04
CA GLY A 99 17.65 -22.22 30.54
C GLY A 99 17.82 -22.18 32.06
N ALA A 100 17.39 -23.25 32.71
CA ALA A 100 17.83 -23.80 34.00
C ALA A 100 17.01 -25.12 34.15
N GLU A 101 17.49 -26.32 34.47
CA GLU A 101 18.74 -26.78 35.06
C GLU A 101 18.97 -28.25 34.66
N ALA A 102 20.24 -28.64 34.69
CA ALA A 102 20.67 -30.03 34.75
C ALA A 102 20.50 -30.57 36.18
N THR A 103 19.89 -31.74 36.33
CA THR A 103 20.52 -32.96 36.88
C THR A 103 19.56 -34.13 36.87
#